data_AF-A0A8T5M8E1-F1
#
_entry.id   AF-A0A8T5M8E1-F1
#
_cell.length_a   1.000
_cell.length_b   1.000
_cell.length_c   1.000
_cell.angle_alpha   90.00
_cell.angle_beta   90.00
_cell.angle_gamma   90.00
#
_symmetry.space_group_name_H-M   'P 1'
#
loop_
_entity.id
_entity.type
_entity.pdbx_description
1 polymer ?
#
loop_
_entity_poly.entity_id
_entity_poly.type
_entity_poly.pdbx_seq_one_letter_code
_entity_poly.pdbx_strand_id
1 'polypeptide(L)'
;MEEDYSSILLSFEEERFEETLKLIEKGYDDLSELEASQTAVKLFYATTTRSLKDFFINNWKKLLIITGVVLLVLIISWKAIQKIKIRLKLKNLLRQKNTLNLLIKKLQYGYFEKKDISESEFGIKLEKFKDMIRDINRQIPLLKEQMMKLNKEKPGAPALEKVKSNQVWSKVEKTLGETRNRSKVEKEAPENVKKKKEKQKQKVVKRE
;
A
#
# COMPACT_ATOMS: atom_id res chain seq x y z
N MET A 1 27.43 36.03 -10.11
CA MET A 1 27.81 36.71 -11.36
C MET A 1 27.05 38.03 -11.58
N GLU A 2 25.72 38.06 -11.76
CA GLU A 2 25.01 39.35 -11.90
C GLU A 2 25.11 40.22 -10.63
N GLU A 3 25.06 39.58 -9.46
CA GLU A 3 25.18 40.22 -8.15
C GLU A 3 26.61 40.72 -7.84
N ASP A 4 27.64 39.96 -8.21
CA ASP A 4 29.04 40.35 -8.00
C ASP A 4 29.45 41.49 -8.94
N TYR A 5 28.98 41.47 -10.19
CA TYR A 5 29.23 42.53 -11.17
C TYR A 5 28.58 43.86 -10.78
N SER A 6 27.32 43.83 -10.33
CA SER A 6 26.63 45.04 -9.87
C SER A 6 27.27 45.62 -8.61
N SER A 7 27.78 44.78 -7.71
CA SER A 7 28.51 45.20 -6.50
C SER A 7 29.85 45.88 -6.83
N ILE A 8 30.58 45.39 -7.84
CA ILE A 8 31.82 46.02 -8.31
C ILE A 8 31.54 47.40 -8.91
N LEU A 9 30.51 47.51 -9.75
CA LEU A 9 30.14 48.79 -10.37
C LEU A 9 29.72 49.82 -9.32
N LEU A 10 28.90 49.41 -8.35
CA LEU A 10 28.44 50.29 -7.28
C LEU A 10 29.59 50.77 -6.39
N SER A 11 30.51 49.88 -5.99
CA SER A 11 31.71 50.25 -5.21
C SER A 11 32.64 51.21 -5.98
N PHE A 12 32.73 51.05 -7.31
CA PHE A 12 33.51 51.95 -8.16
C PHE A 12 32.86 53.33 -8.31
N GLU A 13 31.53 53.38 -8.48
CA GLU A 13 30.75 54.62 -8.54
C GLU A 13 30.80 55.41 -7.21
N GLU A 14 30.88 54.72 -6.07
CA GLU A 14 31.08 55.32 -4.75
C GLU A 14 32.52 55.78 -4.45
N GLU A 15 33.43 55.68 -5.43
CA GLU A 15 34.87 56.02 -5.30
C GLU A 15 35.62 55.21 -4.21
N ARG A 16 35.08 54.04 -3.81
CA ARG A 16 35.68 53.15 -2.79
C ARG A 16 36.66 52.17 -3.43
N PHE A 17 37.73 52.70 -4.02
CA PHE A 17 38.65 51.92 -4.85
C PHE A 17 39.31 50.73 -4.14
N GLU A 18 39.61 50.84 -2.84
CA GLU A 18 40.18 49.73 -2.06
C GLU A 18 39.25 48.52 -1.97
N GLU A 19 37.94 48.74 -1.93
CA GLU A 19 36.93 47.67 -1.89
C GLU A 19 36.66 47.13 -3.28
N THR A 20 36.63 48.01 -4.29
CA THR A 20 36.50 47.62 -5.69
C THR A 20 37.60 46.65 -6.09
N LEU A 21 38.86 46.89 -5.67
CA LEU A 21 39.97 45.97 -5.95
C LEU A 21 39.74 44.57 -5.35
N LYS A 22 39.26 44.48 -4.11
CA LYS A 22 38.95 43.19 -3.46
C LYS A 22 37.79 42.46 -4.12
N LEU A 23 36.75 43.19 -4.53
CA LEU A 23 35.60 42.62 -5.23
C LEU A 23 35.98 42.12 -6.63
N ILE A 24 36.89 42.81 -7.32
CA ILE A 24 37.44 42.36 -8.60
C ILE A 24 38.22 41.05 -8.42
N GLU A 25 39.10 40.95 -7.42
CA GLU A 25 39.86 39.74 -7.13
C GLU A 25 38.93 38.55 -6.85
N LYS A 26 37.92 38.75 -5.98
CA LYS A 26 36.88 37.74 -5.74
C LYS A 26 36.12 37.35 -7.01
N GLY A 27 35.78 38.32 -7.85
CA GLY A 27 35.10 38.07 -9.12
C GLY A 27 35.93 37.23 -10.09
N TYR A 28 37.25 37.40 -10.11
CA TYR A 28 38.16 36.55 -10.88
C TYR A 28 38.24 35.12 -10.31
N ASP A 29 38.26 34.96 -9.00
CA ASP A 29 38.21 33.63 -8.36
C ASP A 29 36.92 32.89 -8.71
N ASP A 30 35.77 33.56 -8.58
CA ASP A 30 34.46 33.01 -8.91
C ASP A 30 34.35 32.65 -10.41
N LEU A 31 34.91 33.49 -11.29
CA LEU A 31 34.96 33.21 -12.73
C LEU A 31 35.85 32.00 -13.03
N SER A 32 37.02 31.91 -12.38
CA SER A 32 37.94 30.79 -12.53
C SER A 32 37.31 29.48 -12.07
N GLU A 33 36.61 29.49 -10.93
CA GLU A 33 35.86 28.35 -10.43
C GLU A 33 34.75 27.94 -11.40
N LEU A 34 34.02 28.92 -11.94
CA LEU A 34 32.97 28.66 -12.92
C LEU A 34 33.53 28.03 -14.21
N GLU A 35 34.63 28.54 -14.75
CA GLU A 35 35.29 27.97 -15.94
C GLU A 35 35.82 26.56 -15.67
N ALA A 36 36.42 26.33 -14.50
CA ALA A 36 36.88 25.03 -14.08
C ALA A 36 35.71 24.04 -13.96
N SER A 37 34.60 24.45 -13.35
CA SER A 37 33.39 23.61 -13.21
C SER A 37 32.78 23.26 -14.57
N GLN A 38 32.69 24.23 -15.49
CA GLN A 38 32.18 24.00 -16.85
C GLN A 38 33.09 23.05 -17.62
N THR A 39 34.40 23.22 -17.50
CA THR A 39 35.40 22.35 -18.14
C THR A 39 35.31 20.93 -17.58
N ALA A 40 35.19 20.79 -16.26
CA ALA A 40 35.01 19.50 -15.60
C ALA A 40 33.73 18.80 -16.07
N VAL A 41 32.60 19.50 -16.15
CA VAL A 41 31.34 18.95 -16.66
C VAL A 41 31.45 18.53 -18.12
N LYS A 42 32.07 19.34 -18.98
CA LYS A 42 32.29 19.01 -20.40
C LYS A 42 33.18 17.77 -20.55
N LEU A 43 34.28 17.70 -19.81
CA LEU A 43 35.17 16.54 -19.82
C LEU A 43 34.48 15.28 -19.27
N PHE A 44 33.70 15.41 -18.20
CA PHE A 44 32.92 14.31 -17.65
C PHE A 44 31.89 13.79 -18.66
N TYR A 45 31.14 14.69 -19.30
CA TYR A 45 30.16 14.32 -20.32
C TYR A 45 30.83 13.67 -21.53
N ALA A 46 31.92 14.25 -22.05
CA ALA A 46 32.65 13.70 -23.19
C ALA A 46 33.24 12.31 -22.88
N THR A 47 33.79 12.12 -21.68
CA THR A 47 34.38 10.85 -21.25
C THR A 47 33.30 9.79 -21.01
N THR A 48 32.19 10.18 -20.37
CA THR A 48 31.07 9.27 -20.08
C THR A 48 30.37 8.86 -21.36
N THR A 49 30.07 9.79 -22.27
CA THR A 49 29.43 9.49 -23.55
C THR A 49 30.30 8.61 -24.44
N ARG A 50 31.61 8.87 -24.50
CA ARG A 50 32.54 8.00 -25.22
C ARG A 50 32.59 6.60 -24.62
N SER A 51 32.72 6.49 -23.30
CA SER A 51 32.73 5.19 -22.61
C SER A 51 31.41 4.42 -22.80
N LEU A 52 30.27 5.09 -22.72
CA LEU A 52 28.97 4.50 -22.99
C LEU A 52 28.88 4.04 -24.45
N LYS A 53 29.28 4.88 -25.40
CA LYS A 53 29.27 4.55 -26.83
C LYS A 53 30.13 3.31 -27.11
N ASP A 54 31.34 3.28 -26.57
CA ASP A 54 32.25 2.14 -26.73
C ASP A 54 31.67 0.87 -26.06
N PHE A 55 31.03 1.01 -24.90
CA PHE A 55 30.32 -0.10 -24.24
C PHE A 55 29.18 -0.64 -25.11
N PHE A 56 28.35 0.23 -25.70
CA PHE A 56 27.26 -0.16 -26.59
C PHE A 56 27.77 -0.82 -27.86
N ILE A 57 28.81 -0.28 -28.51
CA ILE A 57 29.39 -0.86 -29.73
C ILE A 57 29.96 -2.26 -29.44
N ASN A 58 30.74 -2.39 -28.37
CA ASN A 58 31.39 -3.66 -28.03
C ASN A 58 30.41 -4.72 -27.53
N ASN A 59 29.29 -4.33 -26.91
CA ASN A 59 28.35 -5.26 -26.29
C ASN A 59 26.96 -5.27 -26.93
N TRP A 60 26.78 -4.72 -28.13
CA TRP A 60 25.44 -4.58 -28.74
C TRP A 60 24.71 -5.92 -28.86
N LYS A 61 25.43 -7.00 -29.23
CA LYS A 61 24.86 -8.37 -29.30
C LYS A 61 24.38 -8.87 -27.93
N LYS A 62 25.18 -8.68 -26.87
CA LYS A 62 24.81 -9.08 -25.50
C LYS A 62 23.61 -8.27 -24.99
N LEU A 63 23.60 -6.96 -25.27
CA LEU A 63 22.48 -6.09 -24.91
C LEU A 63 21.18 -6.51 -25.60
N LEU A 64 21.24 -6.90 -26.87
CA LEU A 64 20.06 -7.38 -27.60
C LEU A 64 19.49 -8.65 -26.97
N ILE A 65 20.34 -9.61 -26.60
CA ILE A 65 19.92 -10.84 -25.90
C ILE A 65 19.29 -10.50 -24.55
N ILE A 66 19.95 -9.69 -23.72
CA ILE A 66 19.43 -9.29 -22.40
C ILE A 66 18.07 -8.58 -22.55
N THR A 67 17.97 -7.65 -23.50
CA THR A 67 16.73 -6.91 -23.77
C THR A 67 15.60 -7.85 -24.20
N GLY A 68 15.90 -8.84 -25.06
CA GLY A 68 14.95 -9.86 -25.47
C GLY A 68 14.44 -10.70 -24.29
N VAL A 69 15.35 -11.14 -23.40
CA VAL A 69 14.99 -11.89 -22.19
C VAL A 69 14.13 -11.04 -21.25
N VAL A 70 14.50 -9.77 -21.03
CA VAL A 70 13.74 -8.84 -20.18
C VAL A 70 12.33 -8.62 -20.74
N LEU A 71 12.19 -8.40 -22.05
CA LEU A 71 10.89 -8.26 -22.71
C LEU A 71 10.03 -9.51 -22.54
N LEU A 72 10.62 -10.70 -22.72
CA LEU A 72 9.92 -11.98 -22.54
C LEU A 72 9.43 -12.17 -21.11
N VAL A 73 10.28 -11.88 -20.11
CA VAL A 73 9.91 -11.90 -18.69
C VAL A 73 8.80 -10.89 -18.40
N LEU A 74 8.86 -9.69 -18.98
CA LEU A 74 7.86 -8.64 -18.79
C LEU A 74 6.50 -9.05 -19.36
N ILE A 75 6.47 -9.67 -20.54
CA ILE A 75 5.24 -10.19 -21.15
C ILE A 75 4.59 -11.26 -20.26
N ILE A 76 5.38 -12.22 -19.75
CA ILE A 76 4.88 -13.27 -18.85
C ILE A 76 4.40 -12.68 -17.52
N SER A 77 5.15 -11.71 -16.99
CA SER A 77 4.89 -11.08 -15.69
C SER A 77 3.71 -10.11 -15.71
N TRP A 78 3.32 -9.58 -16.87
CA TRP A 78 2.23 -8.61 -16.99
C TRP A 78 0.93 -9.10 -16.35
N LYS A 79 0.55 -10.36 -16.60
CA LYS A 79 -0.64 -10.98 -16.01
C LYS A 79 -0.52 -11.12 -14.48
N ALA A 80 0.67 -11.47 -13.99
CA ALA A 80 0.94 -11.56 -12.55
C ALA A 80 0.82 -10.19 -11.87
N ILE A 81 1.37 -9.15 -12.50
CA ILE A 81 1.31 -7.76 -12.00
C ILE A 81 -0.15 -7.29 -11.91
N GLN A 82 -0.96 -7.51 -12.95
CA GLN A 82 -2.38 -7.18 -12.92
C GLN A 82 -3.13 -7.88 -11.78
N LYS A 83 -2.86 -9.18 -11.57
CA LYS A 83 -3.45 -9.95 -10.47
C LYS A 83 -3.04 -9.40 -9.10
N ILE A 84 -1.78 -9.01 -8.93
CA ILE A 84 -1.28 -8.38 -7.70
C ILE A 84 -1.98 -7.04 -7.46
N LYS A 85 -2.09 -6.19 -8.49
CA LYS A 85 -2.77 -4.89 -8.40
C LYS A 85 -4.22 -5.03 -7.93
N ILE A 86 -4.98 -5.97 -8.49
CA ILE A 86 -6.38 -6.23 -8.08
C ILE A 86 -6.44 -6.75 -6.63
N ARG A 87 -5.54 -7.67 -6.26
CA ARG A 87 -5.47 -8.18 -4.87
C ARG A 87 -5.17 -7.08 -3.86
N LEU A 88 -4.24 -6.17 -4.18
CA LEU A 88 -3.90 -5.03 -3.32
C LEU A 88 -5.10 -4.09 -3.18
N LYS A 89 -5.80 -3.79 -4.27
CA LYS A 89 -7.02 -2.98 -4.25
C LYS A 89 -8.11 -3.62 -3.39
N LEU A 90 -8.32 -4.93 -3.52
CA LEU A 90 -9.27 -5.69 -2.70
C LEU A 90 -8.92 -5.62 -1.20
N LYS A 91 -7.64 -5.84 -0.86
CA LYS A 91 -7.15 -5.72 0.53
C LYS A 91 -7.36 -4.30 1.07
N ASN A 92 -7.11 -3.28 0.27
CA ASN A 92 -7.31 -1.89 0.67
C ASN A 92 -8.79 -1.59 0.96
N LEU A 93 -9.70 -2.00 0.08
CA LEU A 93 -11.14 -1.84 0.29
C LEU A 93 -11.63 -2.56 1.56
N LEU A 94 -11.12 -3.77 1.84
CA LEU A 94 -11.45 -4.50 3.06
C LEU A 94 -10.93 -3.78 4.32
N ARG A 95 -9.71 -3.23 4.27
CA ARG A 95 -9.16 -2.40 5.37
C ARG A 95 -10.01 -1.16 5.60
N GLN A 96 -10.36 -0.44 4.54
CA GLN A 96 -11.23 0.74 4.63
C GLN A 96 -12.58 0.41 5.25
N LYS A 97 -13.23 -0.68 4.81
CA LYS A 97 -14.49 -1.17 5.42
C LYS A 97 -14.34 -1.45 6.91
N ASN A 98 -13.25 -2.09 7.33
CA ASN A 98 -12.99 -2.37 8.73
C ASN A 98 -12.79 -1.08 9.55
N THR A 99 -12.03 -0.11 9.02
CA THR A 99 -11.87 1.21 9.65
C THR A 99 -13.20 1.93 9.79
N LEU A 100 -14.05 1.92 8.76
CA LEU A 100 -15.39 2.51 8.82
C LEU A 100 -16.26 1.85 9.89
N ASN A 101 -16.22 0.52 10.01
CA ASN A 101 -16.93 -0.19 11.07
C ASN A 101 -16.43 0.20 12.47
N LEU A 102 -15.12 0.40 12.65
CA LEU A 102 -14.56 0.88 13.92
C LEU A 102 -15.00 2.32 14.23
N LEU A 103 -15.04 3.18 13.21
CA LEU A 103 -15.54 4.56 13.36
C LEU A 103 -17.02 4.58 13.70
N ILE A 104 -17.85 3.74 13.09
CA ILE A 104 -19.27 3.60 13.44
C ILE A 104 -19.42 3.17 14.91
N LYS A 105 -18.65 2.18 15.37
CA LYS A 105 -18.66 1.76 16.78
C LYS A 105 -18.28 2.89 17.73
N LYS A 106 -17.23 3.64 17.39
CA LYS A 106 -16.79 4.80 18.18
C LYS A 106 -17.86 5.90 18.20
N LEU A 107 -18.50 6.15 17.06
CA LEU A 107 -19.59 7.12 16.92
C LEU A 107 -20.81 6.71 17.77
N GLN A 108 -21.20 5.43 17.73
CA GLN A 108 -22.28 4.88 18.55
C GLN A 108 -21.96 5.00 20.04
N TYR A 109 -20.73 4.67 20.45
CA TYR A 109 -20.29 4.82 21.83
C TYR A 109 -20.35 6.28 22.31
N GLY A 110 -19.90 7.23 21.49
CA GLY A 110 -20.02 8.67 21.80
C GLY A 110 -21.47 9.10 22.01
N TYR A 111 -22.35 8.71 21.08
CA TYR A 111 -23.77 9.06 21.16
C TYR A 111 -24.50 8.43 22.36
N PHE A 112 -24.40 7.11 22.56
CA PHE A 112 -25.21 6.40 23.56
C PHE A 112 -24.65 6.48 24.98
N GLU A 113 -23.32 6.38 25.14
CA GLU A 113 -22.69 6.31 26.46
C GLU A 113 -22.24 7.68 26.93
N LYS A 114 -21.55 8.44 26.07
CA LYS A 114 -20.99 9.75 26.43
C LYS A 114 -21.95 10.92 26.27
N LYS A 115 -22.95 10.78 25.39
CA LYS A 115 -23.85 11.87 24.97
C LYS A 115 -23.11 13.12 24.51
N ASP A 116 -21.91 12.94 23.92
CA ASP A 116 -21.04 14.02 23.46
C ASP A 116 -21.38 14.53 22.04
N ILE A 117 -22.30 13.85 21.35
CA ILE A 117 -22.69 14.12 19.96
C ILE A 117 -24.20 14.36 19.91
N SER A 118 -24.62 15.40 19.18
CA SER A 118 -26.04 15.66 18.93
C SER A 118 -26.68 14.58 18.03
N GLU A 119 -27.98 14.33 18.18
CA GLU A 119 -28.70 13.35 17.36
C GLU A 119 -28.60 13.62 15.86
N SER A 120 -28.71 14.90 15.47
CA SER A 120 -28.56 15.33 14.08
C SER A 120 -27.16 15.00 13.53
N GLU A 121 -26.11 15.33 14.27
CA GLU A 121 -24.73 15.04 13.87
C GLU A 121 -24.45 13.54 13.80
N PHE A 122 -24.97 12.76 14.74
CA PHE A 122 -24.89 11.31 14.73
C PHE A 122 -25.54 10.72 13.47
N GLY A 123 -26.76 11.16 13.13
CA GLY A 123 -27.49 10.73 11.95
C GLY A 123 -26.72 10.98 10.66
N ILE A 124 -26.25 12.22 10.45
CA ILE A 124 -25.50 12.62 9.26
C ILE A 124 -24.22 11.81 9.10
N LYS A 125 -23.42 11.65 10.17
CA LYS A 125 -22.17 10.88 10.11
C LYS A 125 -22.43 9.40 9.85
N LEU A 126 -23.45 8.82 10.50
CA LEU A 126 -23.80 7.42 10.34
C LEU A 126 -24.27 7.11 8.92
N GLU A 127 -25.11 7.97 8.33
CA GLU A 127 -25.58 7.85 6.95
C GLU A 127 -24.40 7.88 5.97
N LYS A 128 -23.50 8.86 6.11
CA LYS A 128 -22.28 8.96 5.30
C LYS A 128 -21.39 7.72 5.40
N PHE A 129 -21.22 7.16 6.61
CA PHE A 129 -20.46 5.91 6.78
C PHE A 129 -21.15 4.71 6.12
N LYS A 130 -22.48 4.61 6.20
CA LYS A 130 -23.26 3.55 5.55
C LYS A 130 -23.14 3.62 4.03
N ASP A 131 -23.20 4.82 3.45
CA ASP A 131 -23.05 5.01 2.01
C ASP A 131 -21.67 4.59 1.52
N MET A 132 -20.60 5.00 2.22
CA MET A 132 -19.25 4.54 1.90
C MET A 132 -19.11 3.01 2.01
N ILE A 133 -19.73 2.36 3.00
CA ILE A 133 -19.75 0.90 3.11
C ILE A 133 -20.51 0.27 1.94
N ARG A 134 -21.64 0.86 1.51
CA ARG A 134 -22.42 0.38 0.36
C ARG A 134 -21.58 0.43 -0.91
N ASP A 135 -20.86 1.52 -1.14
CA ASP A 135 -19.97 1.69 -2.29
C ASP A 135 -18.83 0.66 -2.28
N ILE A 136 -18.19 0.46 -1.13
CA ILE A 136 -17.15 -0.58 -1.00
C ILE A 136 -17.73 -1.97 -1.30
N ASN A 137 -18.92 -2.28 -0.76
CA ASN A 137 -19.58 -3.56 -1.00
C ASN A 137 -19.96 -3.75 -2.48
N ARG A 138 -20.23 -2.68 -3.23
CA ARG A 138 -20.46 -2.73 -4.69
C ARG A 138 -19.16 -2.95 -5.48
N GLN A 139 -18.05 -2.38 -5.04
CA GLN A 139 -16.76 -2.51 -5.73
C GLN A 139 -16.10 -3.89 -5.56
N ILE A 140 -16.26 -4.53 -4.40
CA ILE A 140 -15.70 -5.85 -4.12
C ILE A 140 -16.09 -6.91 -5.16
N PRO A 141 -17.38 -7.13 -5.50
CA PRO A 141 -17.76 -8.13 -6.50
C PRO A 141 -17.22 -7.81 -7.88
N LEU A 142 -17.19 -6.54 -8.29
CA LEU A 142 -16.60 -6.11 -9.57
C LEU A 142 -15.11 -6.49 -9.67
N LEU A 143 -14.34 -6.25 -8.60
CA LEU A 143 -12.92 -6.66 -8.55
C LEU A 143 -12.75 -8.19 -8.50
N LYS A 144 -13.65 -8.91 -7.83
CA LYS A 144 -13.64 -10.38 -7.82
C LYS A 144 -13.91 -10.93 -9.22
N GLU A 145 -14.86 -10.35 -9.95
CA GLU A 145 -15.16 -10.75 -11.33
C GLU A 145 -13.96 -10.50 -12.25
N GLN A 146 -13.31 -9.33 -12.15
CA GLN A 146 -12.07 -9.03 -12.89
C GLN A 146 -10.97 -10.06 -12.58
N MET A 147 -10.81 -10.44 -11.32
CA MET A 147 -9.85 -11.47 -10.93
C MET A 147 -10.21 -12.85 -11.50
N MET A 148 -11.50 -13.19 -11.60
CA MET A 148 -11.95 -14.43 -12.24
C MET A 148 -11.68 -14.42 -13.74
N LYS A 149 -11.91 -13.30 -14.43
CA LYS A 149 -11.61 -13.14 -15.87
C LYS A 149 -10.12 -13.40 -16.15
N LEU A 150 -9.23 -12.81 -15.37
CA LEU A 150 -7.78 -13.03 -15.49
C LEU A 150 -7.34 -14.48 -15.22
N ASN A 151 -8.11 -15.25 -14.44
CA ASN A 151 -7.79 -16.67 -14.19
C ASN A 151 -8.37 -17.62 -15.26
N LYS A 152 -9.44 -17.22 -15.97
CA LYS A 152 -10.11 -18.06 -16.98
C LYS A 152 -9.35 -18.12 -18.32
N GLU A 153 -8.48 -17.17 -18.61
CA GLU A 153 -7.64 -17.14 -19.83
C GLU A 153 -6.47 -18.13 -19.83
N LYS A 154 -6.61 -19.32 -19.25
CA LYS A 154 -5.78 -20.46 -19.67
C LYS A 154 -6.57 -21.26 -20.71
N PRO A 155 -6.54 -20.88 -22.01
CA PRO A 155 -7.09 -21.71 -23.06
C PRO A 155 -6.20 -22.96 -23.16
N GLY A 156 -6.68 -24.12 -22.70
CA GLY A 156 -5.98 -25.38 -22.96
C GLY A 156 -5.98 -26.43 -21.84
N ALA A 157 -6.51 -26.15 -20.65
CA ALA A 157 -6.82 -27.25 -19.74
C ALA A 157 -8.19 -27.83 -20.12
N PRO A 158 -8.28 -29.02 -20.75
CA PRO A 158 -9.55 -29.63 -21.08
C PRO A 158 -10.39 -29.77 -19.81
N ALA A 159 -11.70 -29.53 -19.95
CA ALA A 159 -12.68 -29.40 -18.87
C ALA A 159 -12.87 -30.64 -17.97
N LEU A 160 -11.97 -31.63 -18.01
CA LEU A 160 -12.07 -32.91 -17.32
C LEU A 160 -11.83 -32.83 -15.81
N GLU A 161 -11.29 -31.74 -15.27
CA GLU A 161 -11.01 -31.64 -13.83
C GLU A 161 -12.12 -30.95 -13.00
N LYS A 162 -13.11 -30.31 -13.65
CA LYS A 162 -14.22 -29.64 -12.93
C LYS A 162 -15.23 -30.61 -12.31
N VAL A 163 -15.18 -31.90 -12.66
CA VAL A 163 -16.11 -32.91 -12.11
C VAL A 163 -15.69 -33.35 -10.69
N LYS A 164 -14.40 -33.32 -10.34
CA LYS A 164 -13.93 -33.77 -9.02
C LYS A 164 -14.05 -32.72 -7.91
N SER A 165 -13.94 -31.42 -8.20
CA SER A 165 -13.98 -30.40 -7.13
C SER A 165 -15.39 -30.20 -6.55
N ASN A 166 -16.45 -30.29 -7.35
CA ASN A 166 -17.83 -30.20 -6.84
C ASN A 166 -18.23 -31.38 -5.93
N GLN A 167 -17.63 -32.56 -6.13
CA GLN A 167 -17.84 -33.71 -5.23
C GLN A 167 -17.14 -33.54 -3.87
N VAL A 168 -16.02 -32.80 -3.83
CA VAL A 168 -15.27 -32.56 -2.58
C VAL A 168 -15.95 -31.49 -1.73
N TRP A 169 -16.44 -30.38 -2.32
CA TRP A 169 -17.12 -29.32 -1.56
C TRP A 169 -18.45 -29.77 -0.96
N SER A 170 -19.22 -30.60 -1.68
CA SER A 170 -20.47 -31.18 -1.16
C SER A 170 -20.25 -32.19 -0.02
N LYS A 171 -19.10 -32.88 0.01
CA LYS A 171 -18.74 -33.78 1.12
C LYS A 171 -18.30 -32.99 2.37
N VAL A 172 -17.60 -31.87 2.20
CA VAL A 172 -17.15 -30.99 3.29
C VAL A 172 -18.33 -30.24 3.95
N GLU A 173 -19.32 -29.78 3.17
CA GLU A 173 -20.53 -29.14 3.74
C GLU A 173 -21.36 -30.10 4.60
N LYS A 174 -21.48 -31.37 4.20
CA LYS A 174 -22.15 -32.39 5.03
C LYS A 174 -21.44 -32.59 6.38
N THR A 175 -20.10 -32.64 6.40
CA THR A 175 -19.35 -32.80 7.66
C THR A 175 -19.39 -31.58 8.57
N LEU A 176 -19.39 -30.35 8.02
CA LEU A 176 -19.42 -29.13 8.82
C LEU A 176 -20.80 -28.84 9.42
N GLY A 177 -21.89 -29.20 8.72
CA GLY A 177 -23.25 -29.11 9.26
C GLY A 177 -23.47 -29.96 10.51
N GLU A 178 -22.83 -31.13 10.58
CA GLU A 178 -22.97 -32.08 11.68
C GLU A 178 -22.28 -31.60 12.97
N THR A 179 -21.11 -30.94 12.85
CA THR A 179 -20.42 -30.31 14.00
C THR A 179 -21.17 -29.12 14.59
N ARG A 180 -21.93 -28.37 13.77
CA ARG A 180 -22.65 -27.19 14.25
C ARG A 180 -23.84 -27.56 15.15
N ASN A 181 -24.48 -28.70 14.90
CA ASN A 181 -25.54 -29.21 15.77
C ASN A 181 -25.02 -29.75 17.12
N ARG A 182 -23.82 -30.36 17.19
CA ARG A 182 -23.22 -30.77 18.47
C ARG A 182 -22.92 -29.59 19.41
N SER A 183 -22.44 -28.48 18.87
CA SER A 183 -22.14 -27.28 19.67
C SER A 183 -23.37 -26.57 20.26
N LYS A 184 -24.58 -26.86 19.74
CA LYS A 184 -25.83 -26.33 20.27
C LYS A 184 -26.38 -27.19 21.41
N VAL A 185 -26.12 -28.49 21.42
CA VAL A 185 -26.51 -29.42 22.49
C VAL A 185 -25.62 -29.27 23.73
N GLU A 186 -24.35 -28.90 23.58
CA GLU A 186 -23.41 -28.78 24.72
C GLU A 186 -23.55 -27.46 25.51
N LYS A 187 -24.29 -26.47 24.98
CA LYS A 187 -24.57 -25.21 25.70
C LYS A 187 -25.84 -25.24 26.55
N GLU A 188 -26.62 -26.32 26.49
CA GLU A 188 -27.73 -26.59 27.41
C GLU A 188 -27.32 -27.60 28.50
N ALA A 189 -26.06 -27.58 28.93
CA ALA A 189 -25.64 -28.27 30.14
C ALA A 189 -26.33 -27.64 31.37
N PRO A 190 -27.04 -28.43 32.20
CA PRO A 190 -27.98 -27.90 33.18
C PRO A 190 -27.24 -27.13 34.29
N GLU A 191 -27.70 -25.90 34.51
CA GLU A 191 -27.33 -24.96 35.57
C GLU A 191 -27.35 -25.58 37.00
N ASN A 192 -27.88 -26.80 37.15
CA ASN A 192 -27.90 -27.58 38.38
C ASN A 192 -26.51 -28.07 38.87
N VAL A 193 -25.46 -28.12 38.03
CA VAL A 193 -24.13 -28.59 38.48
C VAL A 193 -23.38 -27.52 39.28
N LYS A 194 -23.61 -26.22 39.03
CA LYS A 194 -22.94 -25.14 39.78
C LYS A 194 -23.46 -25.00 41.22
N LYS A 195 -24.77 -25.16 41.45
CA LYS A 195 -25.36 -25.09 42.81
C LYS A 195 -24.90 -26.20 43.75
N LYS A 196 -24.45 -27.35 43.23
CA LYS A 196 -23.97 -28.47 44.06
C LYS A 196 -22.56 -28.26 44.63
N LYS A 197 -21.68 -27.54 43.91
CA LYS A 197 -20.31 -27.22 44.39
C LYS A 197 -20.30 -26.12 45.46
N GLU A 198 -21.27 -25.21 45.44
CA GLU A 198 -21.37 -24.14 46.45
C GLU A 198 -21.85 -24.67 47.81
N LYS A 199 -22.79 -25.63 47.82
CA LYS A 199 -23.24 -26.29 49.06
C LYS A 199 -22.17 -27.19 49.70
N GLN A 200 -21.23 -27.72 48.93
CA GLN A 200 -20.10 -28.48 49.50
C GLN A 200 -19.05 -27.59 50.17
N LYS A 201 -18.79 -26.39 49.65
CA LYS A 201 -17.84 -25.45 50.27
C LYS A 201 -18.35 -24.89 51.61
N GLN A 202 -19.65 -24.64 51.74
CA GLN A 202 -20.23 -24.17 53.00
C GLN A 202 -20.26 -25.25 54.11
N LYS A 203 -20.15 -26.54 53.77
CA LYS A 203 -20.09 -27.62 54.78
C LYS A 203 -18.71 -27.80 55.41
N VAL A 204 -17.64 -27.32 54.77
CA VAL A 204 -16.27 -27.47 55.28
C VAL A 204 -15.92 -26.37 56.29
N VAL A 205 -16.48 -25.16 56.14
CA VAL A 205 -16.21 -24.01 57.02
C VAL A 205 -16.93 -24.11 58.38
N LYS A 206 -17.83 -25.07 58.58
CA LYS A 206 -18.55 -25.27 59.86
C LYS A 206 -17.93 -26.32 60.79
N ARG A 207 -16.71 -26.79 60.50
CA ARG A 207 -16.00 -27.80 61.30
C ARG A 207 -14.67 -27.33 61.91
N GLU A 208 -14.38 -26.04 61.80
CA GLU A 208 -13.32 -25.35 62.55
C GLU A 208 -13.97 -24.42 63.58
#